data_AF-A0A3E1K4E5-F1
#
_entry.id   AF-A0A3E1K4E5-F1
#
_cell.length_a   1.000
_cell.length_b   1.000
_cell.length_c   1.000
_cell.angle_alpha   90.00
_cell.angle_beta   90.00
_cell.angle_gamma   90.00
#
_symmetry.space_group_name_H-M   'P 1'
#
loop_
_entity.id
_entity.type
_entity.pdbx_description
1 polymer ?
#
loop_
_entity_poly.entity_id
_entity_poly.type
_entity_poly.pdbx_seq_one_letter_code
_entity_poly.pdbx_strand_id
1 'polypeptide(L)' 'MSAEPLQQLRSQLLALSESERAELAHDLIQSLDAPRESGAGEAWDREIARRILEIDAGQAEFVDRAEFRKRVSAKLQHP' A
#
# COMPACT_ATOMS: atom_id res chain seq x y z
N MET A 1 1.50 -10.98 29.70
CA MET A 1 0.55 -11.62 28.76
C MET A 1 1.17 -12.95 28.37
N SER A 2 0.61 -14.08 28.77
CA SER A 2 1.13 -15.40 28.41
C SER A 2 1.09 -15.58 26.89
N ALA A 3 2.15 -16.15 26.30
CA ALA A 3 2.21 -16.42 24.86
C ALA A 3 1.33 -17.62 24.42
N GLU A 4 0.77 -18.34 25.38
CA GLU A 4 -0.01 -19.56 25.14
C GLU A 4 -1.21 -19.37 24.17
N PRO A 5 -2.04 -18.31 24.30
CA PRO A 5 -3.16 -18.08 23.39
C PRO A 5 -2.69 -17.79 21.94
N LEU A 6 -1.56 -17.10 21.78
CA LEU A 6 -0.98 -16.81 20.47
C LEU A 6 -0.45 -18.07 19.79
N GLN A 7 0.20 -18.95 20.57
CA GLN A 7 0.69 -20.23 20.08
C GLN A 7 -0.46 -21.14 19.61
N GLN A 8 -1.56 -21.19 20.37
CA GLN A 8 -2.74 -21.97 20.01
C GLN A 8 -3.49 -21.40 18.80
N LEU A 9 -3.53 -20.07 18.65
CA LEU A 9 -4.10 -19.43 17.45
C LEU A 9 -3.23 -19.72 16.22
N ARG A 10 -1.91 -19.66 16.37
CA ARG A 10 -0.95 -19.96 15.29
C ARG A 10 -1.11 -21.40 14.79
N SER A 11 -1.26 -22.38 15.68
CA SER A 11 -1.45 -23.78 15.25
C SER A 11 -2.76 -23.98 14.48
N GLN A 12 -3.85 -23.33 14.91
CA GLN A 12 -5.13 -23.37 14.21
C GLN A 12 -5.06 -22.71 12.82
N LEU A 13 -4.44 -21.54 12.72
CA LEU A 13 -4.26 -20.83 11.45
C LEU A 13 -3.45 -21.65 10.44
N LEU A 14 -2.40 -22.34 10.90
CA LEU A 14 -1.57 -23.18 10.03
C LEU A 14 -2.30 -24.46 9.54
N ALA A 15 -3.38 -24.87 10.20
CA ALA A 15 -4.20 -26.00 9.77
C ALA A 15 -5.22 -25.65 8.68
N LEU A 16 -5.49 -24.35 8.44
CA LEU A 16 -6.38 -23.88 7.38
C LEU A 16 -5.80 -24.12 5.98
N SER A 17 -6.65 -24.09 4.96
CA SER A 17 -6.21 -24.08 3.56
C SER A 17 -5.41 -22.81 3.22
N GLU A 18 -4.66 -22.84 2.12
CA GLU A 18 -3.90 -21.68 1.67
C GLU A 18 -4.78 -20.46 1.42
N SER A 19 -5.96 -20.64 0.83
CA SER A 19 -6.90 -19.56 0.53
C SER A 19 -7.42 -18.88 1.79
N GLU A 20 -7.84 -19.67 2.79
CA GLU A 20 -8.34 -19.15 4.06
C GLU A 20 -7.24 -18.42 4.84
N ARG A 21 -6.00 -18.92 4.79
CA ARG A 21 -4.86 -18.21 5.38
C ARG A 21 -4.57 -16.89 4.67
N ALA A 22 -4.70 -16.84 3.34
CA ALA A 22 -4.46 -15.62 2.56
C ALA A 22 -5.50 -14.55 2.88
N GLU A 23 -6.78 -14.94 3.01
CA GLU A 23 -7.88 -14.06 3.43
C GLU A 23 -7.62 -13.51 4.84
N LEU A 24 -7.32 -14.37 5.81
CA LEU A 24 -7.02 -13.92 7.18
C LEU A 24 -5.76 -13.04 7.26
N ALA A 25 -4.73 -13.33 6.47
CA ALA A 25 -3.55 -12.49 6.41
C ALA A 25 -3.89 -11.09 5.88
N HIS A 26 -4.77 -10.99 4.87
CA HIS A 26 -5.25 -9.72 4.36
C HIS A 26 -5.97 -8.91 5.44
N ASP A 27 -6.94 -9.53 6.13
CA ASP A 27 -7.72 -8.87 7.18
C ASP A 27 -6.83 -8.40 8.34
N LEU A 28 -5.87 -9.23 8.75
CA LEU A 28 -4.92 -8.88 9.81
C LEU A 28 -4.05 -7.70 9.39
N ILE A 29 -3.54 -7.67 8.15
CA ILE A 29 -2.76 -6.54 7.64
C ILE A 29 -3.61 -5.28 7.62
N GLN A 30 -4.86 -5.35 7.13
CA GLN A 30 -5.78 -4.21 7.15
C GLN A 30 -6.08 -3.72 8.57
N SER A 31 -6.17 -4.61 9.55
CA SER A 31 -6.38 -4.23 10.96
C SER A 31 -5.20 -3.45 11.56
N LEU A 32 -4.00 -3.58 10.97
CA LEU A 32 -2.80 -2.84 11.39
C LEU A 32 -2.69 -1.47 10.72
N ASP A 33 -3.49 -1.20 9.68
CA ASP A 33 -3.53 0.13 9.08
C ASP A 33 -4.05 1.11 10.12
N ALA A 34 -3.17 2.00 10.58
CA ALA A 34 -3.54 3.07 11.47
C ALA A 34 -4.63 3.93 10.79
N PRO A 35 -5.57 4.51 11.57
CA PRO A 35 -6.48 5.51 11.04
C PRO A 35 -5.68 6.54 10.26
N ARG A 36 -6.07 6.79 9.00
CA ARG A 36 -5.41 7.81 8.18
C ARG A 36 -5.34 9.09 9.00
N GLU A 37 -4.15 9.71 9.03
CA GLU A 37 -3.98 10.98 9.72
C GLU A 37 -5.07 11.95 9.30
N SER A 38 -5.69 12.61 10.28
CA SER A 38 -6.74 13.59 10.00
C SER A 38 -6.20 14.64 9.03
N GLY A 39 -6.92 14.87 7.94
CA GLY A 39 -6.51 15.82 6.89
C GLY A 39 -5.61 15.25 5.79
N ALA A 40 -5.21 13.97 5.85
CA ALA A 40 -4.46 13.33 4.75
C ALA A 40 -5.23 13.35 3.42
N GLY A 41 -6.56 13.17 3.47
CA GLY A 41 -7.43 13.30 2.29
C GLY A 41 -7.42 14.71 1.71
N GLU A 42 -7.67 15.71 2.55
CA GLU A 42 -7.66 17.12 2.12
C GLU A 42 -6.29 17.58 1.60
N ALA A 43 -5.20 17.10 2.23
CA ALA A 43 -3.84 17.37 1.76
C ALA A 43 -3.60 16.76 0.37
N TRP A 44 -4.13 15.55 0.14
CA TRP A 44 -4.08 14.92 -1.18
C TRP A 44 -4.89 15.68 -2.23
N ASP A 45 -6.11 16.12 -1.88
CA ASP A 45 -6.96 16.88 -2.80
C ASP A 45 -6.27 18.19 -3.23
N ARG A 46 -5.65 18.90 -2.27
CA ARG A 46 -4.85 20.11 -2.56
C ARG A 46 -3.67 19.81 -3.47
N GLU A 47 -2.95 18.72 -3.23
CA GLU A 47 -1.79 18.33 -4.05
C GLU A 47 -2.20 17.95 -5.48
N ILE A 48 -3.31 17.22 -5.65
CA ILE A 48 -3.85 16.87 -6.97
C ILE A 48 -4.22 18.14 -7.74
N ALA A 49 -4.96 19.05 -7.10
CA ALA A 49 -5.33 20.33 -7.72
C ALA A 49 -4.09 21.14 -8.12
N ARG A 50 -3.08 21.22 -7.25
CA ARG A 50 -1.80 21.89 -7.53
C ARG A 50 -1.11 21.29 -8.76
N ARG A 51 -1.02 19.96 -8.86
CA ARG A 51 -0.37 19.29 -10.00
C ARG A 51 -1.12 19.49 -11.31
N ILE A 52 -2.45 19.50 -11.28
CA ILE A 52 -3.26 19.79 -12.47
C ILE A 52 -2.93 21.20 -12.99
N LEU A 53 -2.87 22.19 -12.08
CA LEU A 53 -2.51 23.56 -12.46
C LEU A 53 -1.09 23.67 -13.05
N GLU A 54 -0.11 22.95 -12.51
CA GLU A 54 1.25 22.91 -13.08
C GLU A 54 1.28 22.29 -14.48
N ILE A 55 0.46 21.27 -14.72
CA ILE A 55 0.29 20.64 -16.03
C ILE A 55 -0.31 21.64 -17.01
N ASP A 56 -1.42 22.28 -16.64
CA ASP A 56 -2.14 23.23 -17.49
C ASP A 56 -1.29 24.48 -17.79
N ALA A 57 -0.47 24.92 -16.84
CA ALA A 57 0.47 26.02 -17.00
C ALA A 57 1.73 25.65 -17.82
N GLY A 58 1.89 24.37 -18.20
CA GLY A 58 3.09 23.87 -18.90
C GLY A 58 4.36 23.89 -18.05
N GLN A 59 4.22 23.91 -16.72
CA GLN A 59 5.32 23.95 -15.76
C GLN A 59 5.72 22.56 -15.26
N ALA A 60 4.86 21.55 -15.48
CA ALA A 60 5.14 20.18 -15.09
C ALA A 60 6.21 19.54 -15.99
N GLU A 61 7.18 18.87 -15.36
CA GLU A 61 8.14 18.01 -16.06
C GLU A 61 7.55 16.60 -16.22
N PHE A 62 7.40 16.16 -17.46
CA PHE A 62 6.89 14.82 -17.77
C PHE A 62 8.01 13.86 -18.11
N VAL A 63 7.77 12.58 -17.84
CA VAL A 63 8.60 11.49 -18.35
C VAL A 63 7.81 10.74 -19.43
N ASP A 64 8.51 10.34 -20.49
CA ASP A 64 7.91 9.46 -21.50
C ASP A 64 7.43 8.14 -20.88
N ARG A 65 6.35 7.57 -21.42
CA ARG A 65 5.73 6.37 -20.87
C ARG A 65 6.64 5.15 -20.95
N ALA A 66 7.46 5.01 -22.00
CA ALA A 66 8.38 3.89 -22.13
C ALA A 66 9.52 4.01 -21.10
N GLU A 67 10.05 5.22 -20.92
CA GLU A 67 11.07 5.51 -19.91
C GLU A 67 10.55 5.30 -18.49
N PHE A 68 9.32 5.72 -18.18
CA PHE A 68 8.68 5.44 -16.89
C PHE A 68 8.61 3.95 -16.60
N ARG A 69 8.12 3.15 -17.55
CA ARG A 69 8.01 1.68 -17.38
C ARG A 69 9.36 1.05 -17.12
N LYS A 70 10.39 1.45 -17.89
CA LYS A 70 11.76 0.97 -17.69
C LYS A 70 12.25 1.24 -16.26
N ARG A 71 12.03 2.45 -15.73
CA ARG A 71 12.42 2.82 -14.36
C ARG A 71 11.67 2.00 -13.30
N VAL A 72 10.37 1.80 -13.45
CA VAL A 72 9.57 1.00 -12.51
C VAL A 72 10.00 -0.46 -12.51
N SER A 73 10.15 -1.07 -13.69
CA SER A 73 10.59 -2.47 -13.81
C SER A 73 11.97 -2.69 -13.20
N ALA A 74 12.92 -1.76 -13.41
CA ALA A 74 14.25 -1.86 -12.80
C ALA A 74 14.19 -1.84 -11.26
N LYS A 75 13.31 -1.03 -10.65
CA LYS A 75 13.13 -0.99 -9.19
C LYS A 75 12.49 -2.25 -8.63
N LEU A 76 11.59 -2.89 -9.37
CA LEU A 76 10.91 -4.11 -8.92
C LEU A 76 11.77 -5.38 -9.08
N GLN A 77 12.81 -5.34 -9.93
CA GLN A 77 13.73 -6.46 -10.15
C GLN A 77 14.88 -6.53 -9.13
N HIS A 78 15.05 -5.49 -8.31
CA HIS A 78 16.03 -5.43 -7.23
C HIS A 78 15.29 -5.29 -5.88
N PRO A 79 14.84 -6.39 -5.27
CA PRO A 79 14.24 -6.38 -3.93
C PRO A 79 15.26 -6.01 -2.85
#